data_AF-A0A447TY37-F1
#
_entry.id   AF-A0A447TY37-F1
#
_cell.length_a   1.000
_cell.length_b   1.000
_cell.length_c   1.000
_cell.angle_alpha   90.00
_cell.angle_beta   90.00
_cell.angle_gamma   90.00
#
_symmetry.space_group_name_H-M   'P 1'
#
loop_
_entity.id
_entity.type
_entity.pdbx_description
1 polymer ?
#
loop_
_entity_poly.entity_id
_entity_poly.type
_entity_poly.pdbx_seq_one_letter_code
_entity_poly.pdbx_strand_id
1 'polypeptide(L)'
;MATDIGLPVGKRWWAGDSLLKGSTLYWQYKDLKTGKNYSMSENPGNYYLQLCLTTSRSGLNIALSSDAWNADKSAAVAKKGETIPMTVTVTNDDGQPQAGVAVLLTRDYAYSRGEVDKQYIDPGVIGEPDPLTTSPANMMLTPVAPAAGAAVAF
;
A
#
# COMPACT_ATOMS: atom_id res chain seq x y z
N MET A 1 -4.34 11.53 40.39
CA MET A 1 -3.36 10.68 39.68
C MET A 1 -2.90 11.46 38.45
N ALA A 2 -1.60 11.66 38.30
CA ALA A 2 -1.00 12.42 37.20
C ALA A 2 -0.75 11.54 35.98
N THR A 3 -0.97 12.11 34.80
CA THR A 3 -0.07 12.07 33.63
C THR A 3 -0.63 13.11 32.64
N ASP A 4 -0.21 14.37 32.80
CA ASP A 4 -0.37 15.38 31.74
C ASP A 4 0.94 15.40 30.97
N ILE A 5 0.90 14.94 29.72
CA ILE A 5 2.10 14.82 28.87
C ILE A 5 2.58 16.23 28.44
N GLY A 6 1.88 17.30 28.85
CA GLY A 6 2.31 18.69 28.65
C GLY A 6 2.41 19.08 27.18
N LEU A 7 1.68 18.38 26.29
CA LEU A 7 1.79 18.58 24.85
C LEU A 7 1.29 19.97 24.44
N PRO A 8 2.04 20.72 23.62
CA PRO A 8 1.57 21.98 23.07
C PRO A 8 0.21 21.89 22.37
N VAL A 9 -0.81 22.56 22.92
CA VAL A 9 -2.17 22.58 22.36
C VAL A 9 -2.36 23.61 21.24
N GLY A 10 -1.49 24.61 21.13
CA GLY A 10 -1.54 25.65 20.09
C GLY A 10 -1.05 25.21 18.70
N LYS A 11 -0.76 23.91 18.52
CA LYS A 11 -0.25 23.30 17.30
C LYS A 11 -1.12 22.09 16.92
N ARG A 12 -1.01 21.66 15.67
CA ARG A 12 -1.67 20.46 15.17
C ARG A 12 -0.73 19.27 15.24
N TRP A 13 -1.28 18.09 15.50
CA TRP A 13 -0.53 16.87 15.76
C TRP A 13 -0.85 15.80 14.73
N TRP A 14 0.19 15.16 14.18
CA TRP A 14 0.05 13.99 13.32
C TRP A 14 -0.55 12.82 14.09
N ALA A 15 -1.46 12.11 13.42
CA ALA A 15 -1.76 10.74 13.80
C ALA A 15 -0.65 9.82 13.28
N GLY A 16 -0.42 8.70 13.97
CA GLY A 16 0.57 7.71 13.53
C GLY A 16 0.08 6.81 12.40
N ASP A 17 -1.22 6.87 12.10
CA ASP A 17 -1.94 6.07 11.12
C ASP A 17 -2.57 6.95 10.03
N SER A 18 -2.77 6.36 8.87
CA SER A 18 -3.37 7.03 7.71
C SER A 18 -4.80 6.56 7.47
N LEU A 19 -5.63 7.45 6.94
CA LEU A 19 -7.04 7.18 6.65
C LEU A 19 -7.21 6.82 5.17
N LEU A 20 -7.73 5.64 4.87
CA LEU A 20 -8.08 5.28 3.50
C LEU A 20 -9.44 5.89 3.12
N LYS A 21 -9.48 6.70 2.05
CA LYS A 21 -10.72 7.23 1.46
C LYS A 21 -10.81 6.82 -0.01
N GLY A 22 -11.70 5.89 -0.31
CA GLY A 22 -11.72 5.25 -1.62
C GLY A 22 -10.41 4.51 -1.86
N SER A 23 -9.69 4.85 -2.93
CA SER A 23 -8.38 4.31 -3.27
C SER A 23 -7.20 5.22 -2.88
N THR A 24 -7.45 6.29 -2.13
CA THR A 24 -6.43 7.29 -1.78
C THR A 24 -6.14 7.26 -0.29
N LEU A 25 -4.86 7.23 0.07
CA LEU A 25 -4.40 7.33 1.45
C LEU A 25 -4.36 8.80 1.87
N TYR A 26 -5.00 9.13 2.99
CA TYR A 26 -5.02 10.45 3.58
C TYR A 26 -4.18 10.46 4.86
N TRP A 27 -3.38 11.49 5.03
CA TRP A 27 -2.74 11.80 6.30
C TRP A 27 -3.77 12.35 7.29
N GLN A 28 -3.71 11.92 8.55
CA GLN A 28 -4.62 12.33 9.60
C GLN A 28 -3.92 13.23 10.62
N TYR A 29 -4.60 14.27 11.09
CA TYR A 29 -4.07 15.13 12.14
C TYR A 29 -5.17 15.66 13.05
N LYS A 30 -4.80 15.99 14.29
CA LYS A 30 -5.70 16.46 15.32
C LYS A 30 -5.26 17.83 15.86
N ASP A 31 -6.24 18.69 16.08
CA ASP A 31 -6.05 19.94 16.80
C ASP A 31 -6.36 19.69 18.28
N LEU A 32 -5.36 19.76 19.15
CA LEU A 32 -5.54 19.46 20.57
C LEU A 32 -6.24 20.58 21.35
N LYS A 33 -6.27 21.83 20.82
CA LYS A 33 -6.99 22.95 21.44
C LYS A 33 -8.50 22.83 21.23
N THR A 34 -8.91 22.43 20.03
CA THR A 34 -10.33 22.33 19.66
C THR A 34 -10.87 20.90 19.72
N GLY A 35 -9.99 19.90 19.79
CA GLY A 35 -10.34 18.48 19.74
C GLY A 35 -10.70 17.96 18.34
N LYS A 36 -10.65 18.81 17.30
CA LYS A 36 -11.13 18.48 15.96
C LYS A 36 -10.12 17.62 15.19
N ASN A 37 -10.64 16.59 14.50
CA ASN A 37 -9.89 15.74 13.60
C ASN A 37 -9.97 16.27 12.15
N TYR A 38 -8.88 16.09 11.41
CA TYR A 38 -8.76 16.50 10.02
C TYR A 38 -7.97 15.46 9.22
N SER A 39 -8.09 15.54 7.89
CA SER A 39 -7.39 14.64 6.97
C SER A 39 -7.07 15.33 5.64
N MET A 40 -5.96 15.00 4.99
CA MET A 40 -5.62 15.49 3.64
C MET A 40 -4.91 14.44 2.80
N SER A 41 -5.09 14.46 1.48
CA SER A 41 -4.45 13.52 0.53
C SER A 41 -3.09 14.00 0.02
N GLU A 42 -2.79 15.28 0.19
CA GLU A 42 -1.53 15.88 -0.30
C GLU A 42 -0.39 15.66 0.69
N ASN A 43 0.84 15.76 0.17
CA ASN A 43 2.02 15.66 1.01
C ASN A 43 2.04 16.83 2.00
N PRO A 44 1.97 16.57 3.29
CA PRO A 44 1.70 17.63 4.22
C PRO A 44 2.99 18.39 4.56
N GLY A 45 2.87 19.71 4.74
CA GLY A 45 4.02 20.55 5.09
C GLY A 45 4.57 20.31 6.50
N ASN A 46 5.75 20.87 6.80
CA ASN A 46 6.51 20.66 8.05
C ASN A 46 5.93 21.38 9.30
N TYR A 47 4.61 21.61 9.35
CA TYR A 47 3.96 22.47 10.35
C TYR A 47 3.26 21.71 11.49
N TYR A 48 3.33 20.39 11.50
CA TYR A 48 2.61 19.50 12.41
C TYR A 48 3.59 18.78 13.34
N LEU A 49 3.22 18.66 14.61
CA LEU A 49 4.02 17.96 15.61
C LEU A 49 3.73 16.47 15.58
N GLN A 50 4.73 15.64 15.87
CA GLN A 50 4.57 14.20 16.03
C GLN A 50 5.34 13.74 17.26
N LEU A 51 4.77 12.78 17.99
CA LEU A 51 5.52 12.08 19.02
C LEU A 51 6.38 11.00 18.35
N CYS A 52 7.69 11.09 18.59
CA CYS A 52 8.60 10.01 18.26
C CYS A 52 8.37 8.87 19.26
N LEU A 53 8.25 7.66 18.74
CA LEU A 53 8.30 6.49 19.59
C LEU A 53 9.74 6.28 20.07
N THR A 54 9.91 5.92 21.33
CA THR A 54 11.23 5.59 21.90
C THR A 54 11.72 4.21 21.44
N THR A 55 10.81 3.38 20.96
CA THR A 55 11.05 2.08 20.35
C THR A 55 10.35 2.03 19.01
N SER A 56 10.97 1.42 18.00
CA SER A 56 10.30 1.23 16.71
C SER A 56 8.98 0.47 16.93
N ARG A 57 7.97 0.78 16.10
CA ARG A 57 6.85 -0.17 15.93
C ARG A 57 7.43 -1.46 15.36
N SER A 58 6.81 -2.60 15.69
CA SER A 58 7.07 -3.84 14.95
C SER A 58 6.91 -3.54 13.45
N GLY A 59 7.88 -3.98 12.67
CA GLY A 59 7.85 -3.90 11.23
C GLY A 59 6.64 -4.66 10.69
N LEU A 60 6.18 -4.23 9.52
CA LEU A 60 5.18 -4.95 8.73
C LEU A 60 5.89 -5.57 7.53
N ASN A 61 5.63 -6.85 7.32
CA ASN A 61 6.08 -7.61 6.17
C ASN A 61 4.89 -7.84 5.24
N ILE A 62 5.09 -7.62 3.94
CA ILE A 62 4.06 -7.84 2.92
C ILE A 62 4.55 -8.92 1.97
N ALA A 63 3.75 -9.95 1.78
CA ALA A 63 3.98 -11.00 0.80
C ALA A 63 2.82 -11.05 -0.19
N LEU A 64 3.15 -11.29 -1.46
CA LEU A 64 2.20 -11.42 -2.55
C LEU A 64 2.34 -12.81 -3.17
N SER A 65 1.24 -13.55 -3.26
CA SER A 65 1.23 -14.90 -3.83
C SER A 65 0.03 -15.11 -4.77
N SER A 66 0.13 -16.14 -5.63
CA SER A 66 -0.91 -16.51 -6.58
C SER A 66 -0.93 -18.02 -6.77
N ASP A 67 -2.13 -18.61 -6.81
CA ASP A 67 -2.29 -20.04 -7.16
C ASP A 67 -1.98 -20.31 -8.64
N ALA A 68 -1.92 -19.27 -9.47
CA ALA A 68 -1.53 -19.34 -10.87
C ALA A 68 -0.02 -19.19 -11.10
N TRP A 69 0.80 -19.24 -10.03
CA TRP A 69 2.26 -19.10 -10.12
C TRP A 69 2.89 -20.22 -10.94
N ASN A 70 3.70 -19.85 -11.93
CA ASN A 70 4.51 -20.75 -12.73
C ASN A 70 5.99 -20.53 -12.38
N ALA A 71 6.64 -21.53 -11.80
CA ALA A 71 8.03 -21.44 -11.34
C ALA A 71 9.01 -21.23 -12.50
N ASP A 72 8.83 -21.93 -13.63
CA ASP A 72 9.73 -21.83 -14.80
C ASP A 72 9.76 -20.42 -15.38
N LYS A 73 8.64 -19.69 -15.27
CA LYS A 73 8.49 -18.32 -15.76
C LYS A 73 8.67 -17.27 -14.68
N SER A 74 8.81 -17.68 -13.41
CA SER A 74 8.83 -16.80 -12.24
C SER A 74 7.70 -15.76 -12.26
N ALA A 75 6.49 -16.19 -12.64
CA ALA A 75 5.34 -15.30 -12.80
C ALA A 75 4.01 -16.05 -12.66
N ALA A 76 2.95 -15.33 -12.25
CA ALA A 76 1.59 -15.82 -12.37
C ALA A 76 1.12 -15.75 -13.84
N VAL A 77 0.51 -16.81 -14.36
CA VAL A 77 0.14 -16.93 -15.78
C VAL A 77 -1.35 -17.26 -15.92
N ALA A 78 -2.05 -16.51 -16.77
CA ALA A 78 -3.43 -16.78 -17.14
C ALA A 78 -3.61 -16.59 -18.66
N LYS A 79 -4.70 -17.11 -19.23
CA LYS A 79 -5.04 -16.81 -20.64
C LYS A 79 -5.55 -15.38 -20.76
N LYS A 80 -5.47 -14.83 -21.97
CA LYS A 80 -6.00 -13.48 -22.24
C LYS A 80 -7.49 -13.43 -21.88
N GLY A 81 -7.86 -12.48 -21.01
CA GLY A 81 -9.23 -12.28 -20.55
C GLY A 81 -9.60 -13.02 -19.26
N GLU A 82 -8.71 -13.87 -18.73
CA GLU A 82 -8.90 -14.52 -17.42
C GLU A 82 -8.34 -13.66 -16.28
N THR A 83 -8.91 -13.82 -15.09
CA THR A 83 -8.45 -13.15 -13.86
C THR A 83 -7.27 -13.91 -13.25
N ILE A 84 -6.24 -13.21 -12.80
CA ILE A 84 -5.16 -13.79 -11.97
C ILE A 84 -5.56 -13.64 -10.50
N PRO A 85 -5.74 -14.74 -9.74
CA PRO A 85 -6.00 -14.65 -8.30
C PRO A 85 -4.73 -14.20 -7.58
N MET A 86 -4.84 -13.19 -6.71
CA MET A 86 -3.73 -12.68 -5.92
C MET A 86 -4.10 -12.65 -4.45
N THR A 87 -3.22 -13.16 -3.60
CA THR A 87 -3.34 -13.13 -2.14
C THR A 87 -2.27 -12.22 -1.58
N VAL A 88 -2.69 -11.23 -0.78
CA VAL A 88 -1.79 -10.39 -0.01
C VAL A 88 -1.78 -10.88 1.42
N THR A 89 -0.61 -11.18 1.94
CA THR A 89 -0.40 -11.54 3.35
C THR A 89 0.39 -10.43 4.03
N VAL A 90 -0.09 -9.97 5.18
CA VAL A 90 0.61 -8.98 6.01
C VAL A 90 0.91 -9.59 7.36
N THR A 91 2.18 -9.58 7.77
CA THR A 91 2.63 -10.09 9.07
C THR A 91 3.48 -9.06 9.81
N ASN A 92 3.63 -9.21 11.12
CA ASN A 92 4.65 -8.48 11.88
C ASN A 92 6.03 -9.17 11.77
N ASP A 93 7.03 -8.62 12.45
CA ASP A 93 8.39 -9.20 12.51
C ASP A 93 8.43 -10.62 13.10
N ASP A 94 7.44 -10.98 13.93
CA ASP A 94 7.30 -12.32 14.51
C ASP A 94 6.54 -13.29 13.59
N GLY A 95 6.16 -12.86 12.37
CA GLY A 95 5.40 -13.67 11.41
C GLY A 95 3.90 -13.80 11.71
N GLN A 96 3.37 -13.04 12.67
CA GLN A 96 1.95 -13.07 13.04
C GLN A 96 1.11 -12.20 12.10
N PRO A 97 -0.03 -12.69 11.59
CA PRO A 97 -0.92 -11.93 10.72
C PRO A 97 -1.39 -10.62 11.36
N GLN A 98 -1.42 -9.54 10.57
CA GLN A 98 -1.83 -8.21 11.04
C GLN A 98 -3.17 -7.80 10.40
N ALA A 99 -4.15 -7.49 11.25
CA ALA A 99 -5.47 -7.01 10.82
C ALA A 99 -5.50 -5.48 10.68
N GLY A 100 -6.41 -4.96 9.85
CA GLY A 100 -6.64 -3.51 9.71
C GLY A 100 -5.52 -2.73 9.00
N VAL A 101 -4.56 -3.43 8.38
CA VAL A 101 -3.47 -2.79 7.63
C VAL A 101 -3.97 -2.37 6.25
N ALA A 102 -3.76 -1.10 5.89
CA ALA A 102 -4.02 -0.61 4.54
C ALA A 102 -2.90 -1.06 3.59
N VAL A 103 -3.28 -1.68 2.46
CA VAL A 103 -2.36 -2.08 1.40
C VAL A 103 -2.70 -1.33 0.11
N LEU A 104 -1.69 -0.73 -0.50
CA LEU A 104 -1.80 -0.10 -1.82
C LEU A 104 -1.12 -1.00 -2.86
N LEU A 105 -1.86 -1.42 -3.89
CA LEU A 105 -1.32 -2.12 -5.05
C LEU A 105 -1.30 -1.17 -6.25
N THR A 106 -0.12 -0.99 -6.83
CA THR A 106 0.08 -0.24 -8.07
C THR A 106 0.64 -1.17 -9.13
N ARG A 107 0.36 -0.87 -10.41
CA ARG A 107 0.99 -1.56 -11.54
C ARG A 107 2.02 -0.67 -12.18
N ASP A 108 3.10 -1.27 -12.63
CA ASP A 108 4.03 -0.66 -13.56
C ASP A 108 3.72 -1.09 -15.00
N TYR A 109 4.45 -0.54 -15.97
CA TYR A 109 4.30 -0.87 -17.38
C TYR A 109 4.32 -2.38 -17.64
N ALA A 110 3.47 -2.82 -18.58
CA ALA A 110 3.40 -4.20 -19.03
C ALA A 110 4.17 -4.38 -20.34
N TYR A 111 4.83 -5.53 -20.49
CA TYR A 111 5.66 -5.87 -21.65
C TYR A 111 4.98 -6.93 -22.51
N SER A 112 5.06 -6.78 -23.84
CA SER A 112 4.60 -7.82 -24.78
C SER A 112 5.68 -8.88 -24.98
N ARG A 113 5.29 -10.05 -25.52
CA ARG A 113 6.23 -11.11 -25.94
C ARG A 113 6.64 -10.98 -27.42
N GLY A 114 6.36 -9.83 -28.05
CA GLY A 114 6.59 -9.58 -29.48
C GLY A 114 8.06 -9.41 -29.85
N GLU A 115 8.35 -9.20 -31.14
CA GLU A 115 9.71 -8.93 -31.61
C GLU A 115 10.29 -7.71 -30.89
N VAL A 116 11.43 -7.91 -30.26
CA VAL A 116 12.22 -6.83 -29.67
C VAL A 116 13.38 -6.56 -30.60
N ASP A 117 13.66 -5.28 -30.85
CA ASP A 117 14.82 -4.89 -31.64
C ASP A 117 16.08 -5.42 -30.94
N LYS A 118 16.88 -6.20 -31.66
CA LYS A 118 17.89 -7.14 -31.09
C LYS A 118 19.09 -6.46 -30.44
N GLN A 119 19.09 -5.14 -30.31
CA GLN A 119 20.23 -4.36 -29.87
C GLN A 119 20.44 -4.32 -28.34
N TYR A 120 19.46 -4.74 -27.52
CA TYR A 120 19.50 -4.48 -26.07
C TYR A 120 19.18 -5.67 -25.12
N ILE A 121 19.22 -6.93 -25.55
CA ILE A 121 18.71 -8.03 -24.69
C ILE A 121 19.51 -9.33 -24.77
N ASP A 122 20.06 -9.71 -23.61
CA ASP A 122 20.53 -11.06 -23.31
C ASP A 122 19.39 -11.94 -22.74
N PRO A 123 19.42 -13.27 -22.93
CA PRO A 123 18.44 -14.18 -22.32
C PRO A 123 18.32 -13.96 -20.80
N GLY A 124 17.11 -13.60 -20.33
CA GLY A 124 16.87 -13.23 -18.93
C GLY A 124 16.68 -11.73 -18.68
N VAL A 125 16.80 -10.89 -19.71
CA VAL A 125 16.50 -9.45 -19.64
C VAL A 125 15.16 -9.16 -20.31
N ILE A 126 14.31 -8.38 -19.66
CA ILE A 126 13.08 -7.86 -20.27
C ILE A 126 13.51 -6.75 -21.23
N GLY A 127 13.12 -6.86 -22.49
CA GLY A 127 13.56 -5.94 -23.54
C GLY A 127 13.16 -4.49 -23.38
N GLU A 128 13.89 -3.61 -24.09
CA GLU A 128 13.56 -2.19 -24.16
C GLU A 128 12.12 -2.01 -24.71
N PRO A 129 11.30 -1.17 -24.06
CA PRO A 129 9.85 -1.29 -24.10
C PRO A 129 9.25 -0.95 -25.45
N ASP A 130 8.24 -1.72 -25.87
CA ASP A 130 7.10 -1.14 -26.60
C ASP A 130 6.08 -0.73 -25.51
N PRO A 131 6.10 0.55 -25.06
CA PRO A 131 5.14 1.00 -24.08
C PRO A 131 3.74 0.77 -24.65
N LEU A 132 2.87 0.10 -23.89
CA LEU A 132 1.47 0.01 -24.24
C LEU A 132 0.97 1.45 -24.46
N THR A 133 0.75 1.85 -25.73
CA THR A 133 0.42 3.23 -26.12
C THR A 133 -0.99 3.63 -25.71
N THR A 134 -1.72 2.70 -25.06
CA THR A 134 -3.00 2.95 -24.42
C THR A 134 -2.77 3.26 -22.94
N SER A 135 -3.40 4.34 -22.47
CA SER A 135 -3.42 4.80 -21.06
C SER A 135 -3.35 3.64 -20.06
N PRO A 136 -2.55 3.72 -18.98
CA PRO A 136 -2.30 2.60 -18.06
C PRO A 136 -3.61 1.89 -17.71
N ALA A 137 -3.82 0.69 -18.27
CA ALA A 137 -5.09 -0.02 -18.18
C ALA A 137 -5.45 -0.31 -16.73
N ASN A 138 -6.38 0.45 -16.14
CA ASN A 138 -6.79 0.33 -14.74
C ASN A 138 -6.92 -1.14 -14.31
N MET A 139 -6.20 -1.54 -13.25
CA MET A 139 -6.39 -2.83 -12.62
C MET A 139 -7.76 -2.75 -11.97
N MET A 140 -8.74 -3.44 -12.52
CA MET A 140 -9.95 -3.72 -11.77
C MET A 140 -9.57 -4.77 -10.73
N LEU A 141 -9.30 -4.30 -9.52
CA LEU A 141 -9.14 -5.16 -8.36
C LEU A 141 -10.54 -5.45 -7.81
N THR A 142 -10.88 -6.73 -7.71
CA THR A 142 -12.07 -7.17 -6.98
C THR A 142 -11.61 -7.73 -5.65
N PRO A 143 -11.82 -7.03 -4.52
CA PRO A 143 -11.47 -7.55 -3.21
C PRO A 143 -12.25 -8.83 -2.92
N VAL A 144 -11.54 -9.92 -2.66
CA VAL A 144 -12.10 -11.17 -2.11
C VAL A 144 -11.66 -11.27 -0.66
N ALA A 145 -12.24 -10.42 0.21
CA ALA A 145 -12.02 -10.50 1.65
C ALA A 145 -12.75 -11.72 2.23
N PRO A 146 -12.27 -12.36 3.32
CA PRO A 146 -13.20 -13.02 4.21
C PRO A 146 -14.11 -11.94 4.85
N ALA A 147 -15.40 -12.24 4.98
CA ALA A 147 -16.34 -11.34 5.63
C ALA A 147 -16.02 -11.20 7.13
N ALA A 148 -15.45 -10.06 7.53
CA ALA A 148 -15.54 -9.50 8.88
C ALA A 148 -15.11 -8.02 8.79
N GLY A 149 -15.93 -7.02 9.12
CA GLY A 149 -16.80 -6.96 10.27
C GLY A 149 -16.03 -6.48 11.50
N ALA A 150 -15.36 -5.33 11.43
CA ALA A 150 -15.11 -4.44 12.56
C ALA A 150 -14.49 -3.12 12.06
N ALA A 151 -15.33 -2.11 11.87
CA ALA A 151 -14.87 -0.74 12.04
C ALA A 151 -14.38 -0.64 13.50
N VAL A 152 -13.06 -0.52 13.70
CA VAL A 152 -12.56 -0.05 14.99
C VAL A 152 -12.67 1.46 14.93
N ALA A 153 -13.78 1.97 15.45
CA ALA A 153 -13.89 3.37 15.83
C ALA A 153 -12.94 3.63 17.01
N PHE A 154 -12.14 4.68 16.91
CA PHE A 154 -11.53 5.35 18.05
C PHE A 154 -12.19 6.72 18.22
#